data_AF-A0A1Y1M6S3-F1
#
_entry.id   AF-A0A1Y1M6S3-F1
#
_cell.length_a   1.000
_cell.length_b   1.000
_cell.length_c   1.000
_cell.angle_alpha   90.00
_cell.angle_beta   90.00
_cell.angle_gamma   90.00
#
_symmetry.space_group_name_H-M   'P 1'
#
loop_
_entity.id
_entity.type
_entity.pdbx_description
1 polymer ?
#
loop_
_entity_poly.entity_id
_entity_poly.type
_entity_poly.pdbx_seq_one_letter_code
_entity_poly.pdbx_strand_id
1 'polypeptide(L)'
;EDAVLPRVLSLLSASSKEYLDVVLQCTRKTEVRQWKTLFAYLPPAQELFEESLQRGSLKTAGGYLIVLHTLEEFQSLTDQSVRVLSRAIQEGDWELCKELARFLAAMDETGEVLK
;
A
#
# COMPACT_ATOMS: atom_id res chain seq x y z
N GLU A 1 24.24 -11.70 -14.21
CA GLU A 1 23.67 -12.56 -13.16
C GLU A 1 22.16 -12.39 -13.22
N ASP A 2 21.41 -13.48 -13.34
CA ASP A 2 19.94 -13.41 -13.38
C ASP A 2 19.43 -12.88 -12.05
N ALA A 3 18.60 -11.83 -12.08
CA ALA A 3 18.00 -11.28 -10.88
C ALA A 3 17.14 -12.36 -10.22
N VAL A 4 17.59 -12.86 -9.06
CA VAL A 4 16.91 -13.92 -8.30
C VAL A 4 15.58 -13.40 -7.72
N LEU A 5 15.49 -12.10 -7.48
CA LEU A 5 14.37 -11.46 -6.79
C LEU A 5 13.03 -11.57 -7.58
N PRO A 6 12.92 -11.20 -8.87
CA PRO A 6 11.68 -11.40 -9.64
C PRO A 6 11.15 -12.83 -9.63
N ARG A 7 12.06 -13.82 -9.66
CA ARG A 7 11.69 -15.24 -9.68
C ARG A 7 11.17 -15.72 -8.33
N VAL A 8 11.78 -15.25 -7.24
CA VAL A 8 11.29 -15.50 -5.88
C VAL A 8 9.92 -14.82 -5.66
N LEU A 9 9.72 -13.60 -6.16
CA LEU A 9 8.45 -12.88 -6.05
C LEU A 9 7.31 -13.58 -6.80
N SER A 10 7.57 -14.07 -8.02
CA SER A 10 6.60 -14.87 -8.77
C SER A 10 6.21 -16.17 -8.06
N LEU A 11 7.16 -16.81 -7.37
CA LEU A 11 6.87 -18.00 -6.58
C LEU A 11 6.07 -17.67 -5.31
N LEU A 12 6.43 -16.59 -4.61
CA LEU A 12 5.73 -16.18 -3.39
C LEU A 12 4.30 -15.72 -3.69
N SER A 13 4.08 -14.92 -4.75
CA SER A 13 2.74 -14.46 -5.12
C SER A 13 1.81 -15.60 -5.56
N ALA A 14 2.37 -16.65 -6.18
CA ALA A 14 1.62 -17.83 -6.60
C ALA A 14 1.29 -18.80 -5.45
N SER A 15 2.06 -18.79 -4.36
CA SER A 15 2.01 -19.84 -3.33
C SER A 15 1.53 -19.37 -1.95
N SER A 16 1.70 -18.11 -1.60
CA SER A 16 1.47 -17.64 -0.23
C SER A 16 0.39 -16.56 -0.13
N LYS A 17 -0.49 -16.71 0.86
CA LYS A 17 -1.42 -15.65 1.28
C LYS A 17 -0.70 -14.49 1.96
N GLU A 18 0.55 -14.71 2.37
CA GLU A 18 1.37 -13.82 3.19
C GLU A 18 2.35 -12.97 2.35
N TYR A 19 2.41 -13.18 1.03
CA TYR A 19 3.33 -12.47 0.13
C TYR A 19 3.33 -10.95 0.36
N LEU A 20 2.13 -10.35 0.48
CA LEU A 20 1.99 -8.91 0.70
C LEU A 20 2.59 -8.48 2.04
N ASP A 21 2.44 -9.26 3.09
CA ASP A 21 3.08 -8.96 4.38
C ASP A 21 4.59 -9.17 4.30
N VAL A 22 5.08 -10.23 3.65
CA VAL A 22 6.51 -10.46 3.47
C VAL A 22 7.18 -9.30 2.75
N VAL A 23 6.61 -8.84 1.62
CA VAL A 23 7.15 -7.70 0.86
C VAL A 23 7.12 -6.42 1.71
N LEU A 24 6.06 -6.19 2.47
CA LEU A 24 5.97 -5.07 3.39
C LEU A 24 7.06 -5.13 4.48
N GLN A 25 7.26 -6.29 5.11
CA GLN A 25 8.29 -6.48 6.13
C GLN A 25 9.70 -6.31 5.56
N CYS A 26 9.95 -6.82 4.35
CA CYS A 26 11.20 -6.61 3.63
C CYS A 26 11.44 -5.12 3.34
N THR A 27 10.40 -4.41 2.90
CA THR A 27 10.46 -2.96 2.66
C THR A 27 10.84 -2.22 3.94
N ARG A 28 10.21 -2.52 5.07
CA ARG A 28 10.50 -1.89 6.38
C ARG A 28 11.89 -2.19 6.93
N LYS A 29 12.50 -3.31 6.53
CA LYS A 29 13.88 -3.68 6.88
C LYS A 29 14.92 -3.10 5.92
N THR A 30 14.49 -2.51 4.81
CA THR A 30 15.36 -1.87 3.82
C THR A 30 15.46 -0.39 4.14
N GLU A 31 16.65 0.20 3.99
CA GLU A 31 16.81 1.65 4.14
C GLU A 31 15.93 2.42 3.14
N VAL A 32 15.27 3.49 3.59
CA VAL A 32 14.31 4.27 2.78
C VAL A 32 14.91 4.72 1.44
N ARG A 33 16.19 5.10 1.43
CA ARG A 33 16.90 5.52 0.21
C ARG A 33 16.96 4.43 -0.87
N GLN A 34 16.86 3.17 -0.47
CA GLN A 34 16.88 2.01 -1.36
C GLN A 34 15.48 1.52 -1.76
N TRP A 35 14.40 2.12 -1.23
CA TRP A 35 13.05 1.67 -1.55
C TRP A 35 12.73 1.81 -3.03
N LYS A 36 13.11 2.92 -3.69
CA LYS A 36 12.93 3.07 -5.14
C LYS A 36 13.63 1.96 -5.93
N THR A 37 14.82 1.55 -5.51
CA THR A 37 15.55 0.42 -6.12
C THR A 37 14.85 -0.91 -5.86
N LEU A 38 14.34 -1.13 -4.64
CA LEU A 38 13.60 -2.33 -4.28
C LEU A 38 12.31 -2.46 -5.10
N PHE A 39 11.55 -1.37 -5.21
CA PHE A 39 10.31 -1.30 -5.98
C PHE A 39 10.51 -1.32 -7.49
N ALA A 40 11.74 -1.18 -8.00
CA ALA A 40 12.05 -1.45 -9.40
C ALA A 40 11.90 -2.95 -9.76
N TYR A 41 11.88 -3.84 -8.77
CA TYR A 41 11.74 -5.29 -8.95
C TYR A 41 10.43 -5.85 -8.38
N LEU A 42 9.66 -5.02 -7.67
CA LEU A 42 8.35 -5.36 -7.11
C LEU A 42 7.24 -4.71 -7.95
N PRO A 43 5.99 -5.18 -7.81
CA PRO A 43 4.85 -4.37 -8.22
C PRO A 43 4.88 -3.00 -7.51
N PRO A 44 4.34 -1.94 -8.12
CA PRO A 44 4.20 -0.64 -7.48
C PRO A 44 3.56 -0.76 -6.08
N ALA A 45 4.03 0.04 -5.13
CA ALA A 45 3.50 0.03 -3.76
C ALA A 45 1.97 0.27 -3.73
N GLN A 46 1.43 0.99 -4.72
CA GLN A 46 0.00 1.24 -4.87
C GLN A 46 -0.76 -0.03 -5.22
N GLU A 47 -0.26 -0.84 -6.15
CA GLU A 47 -0.88 -2.10 -6.51
C GLU A 47 -0.89 -3.07 -5.31
N LEU A 48 0.23 -3.13 -4.57
CA LEU A 48 0.32 -3.97 -3.36
C LEU A 48 -0.63 -3.50 -2.25
N PHE A 49 -0.81 -2.17 -2.12
CA PHE A 49 -1.82 -1.60 -1.24
C PHE A 49 -3.24 -2.03 -1.65
N GLU A 50 -3.62 -1.83 -2.91
CA GLU A 50 -4.95 -2.20 -3.42
C GLU A 50 -5.20 -3.70 -3.28
N GLU A 51 -4.21 -4.54 -3.58
CA GLU A 51 -4.31 -5.99 -3.42
C GLU A 51 -4.48 -6.39 -1.94
N SER A 52 -3.80 -5.70 -1.02
CA SER A 52 -3.94 -5.95 0.42
C SER A 52 -5.32 -5.56 0.94
N LEU A 53 -5.95 -4.54 0.34
CA LEU A 53 -7.34 -4.18 0.60
C LEU A 53 -8.31 -5.23 0.09
N GLN A 54 -8.16 -5.66 -1.17
CA GLN A 54 -9.01 -6.70 -1.78
C GLN A 54 -8.97 -8.01 -0.99
N ARG A 55 -7.83 -8.33 -0.38
CA ARG A 55 -7.65 -9.52 0.47
C ARG A 55 -8.14 -9.34 1.91
N GLY A 56 -8.62 -8.14 2.29
CA GLY A 56 -9.05 -7.81 3.66
C GLY A 56 -7.92 -7.76 4.69
N SER A 57 -6.65 -7.66 4.25
CA SER A 57 -5.50 -7.58 5.15
C SER A 57 -5.20 -6.14 5.54
N LEU A 58 -6.08 -5.59 6.38
CA LEU A 58 -6.07 -4.18 6.81
C LEU A 58 -4.72 -3.74 7.43
N LYS A 59 -4.10 -4.60 8.25
CA LYS A 59 -2.78 -4.33 8.84
C LYS A 59 -1.69 -4.19 7.79
N THR A 60 -1.73 -5.01 6.75
CA THR A 60 -0.77 -4.95 5.64
C THR A 60 -1.04 -3.73 4.76
N ALA A 61 -2.31 -3.41 4.51
CA ALA A 61 -2.71 -2.22 3.77
C ALA A 61 -2.23 -0.93 4.45
N GLY A 62 -2.43 -0.82 5.77
CA GLY A 62 -1.91 0.30 6.56
C GLY A 62 -0.39 0.43 6.48
N GLY A 63 0.34 -0.68 6.38
CA GLY A 63 1.78 -0.65 6.17
C GLY A 63 2.18 -0.12 4.79
N TYR A 64 1.50 -0.54 3.73
CA TYR A 64 1.76 -0.02 2.37
C TYR A 64 1.39 1.45 2.22
N LEU A 65 0.40 1.93 2.96
CA LEU A 65 0.09 3.36 3.03
C LEU A 65 1.26 4.19 3.55
N ILE A 66 1.95 3.72 4.60
CA ILE A 66 3.17 4.38 5.12
C ILE A 66 4.26 4.36 4.04
N VAL A 67 4.38 3.24 3.31
CA VAL A 67 5.35 3.11 2.23
C VAL A 67 5.10 4.14 1.13
N LEU A 68 3.86 4.22 0.65
CA LEU A 68 3.42 5.18 -0.36
C LEU A 68 3.67 6.63 0.07
N HIS A 69 3.36 6.95 1.33
CA HIS A 69 3.59 8.29 1.88
C HIS A 69 5.08 8.65 1.89
N THR A 70 5.92 7.71 2.32
CA THR A 70 7.38 7.91 2.38
C THR A 70 8.02 8.03 0.99
N LEU A 71 7.45 7.37 -0.02
CA LEU A 71 7.91 7.48 -1.41
C LEU A 71 7.49 8.79 -2.09
N GLU A 72 6.71 9.65 -1.42
CA GLU A 72 6.11 10.87 -1.97
C GLU A 72 5.24 10.62 -3.21
N GLU A 73 4.85 9.36 -3.46
CA GLU A 73 3.94 8.99 -4.54
C GLU A 73 2.52 9.55 -4.30
N PHE A 74 2.29 10.18 -3.14
CA PHE A 74 1.01 10.73 -2.70
C PHE A 74 0.50 11.98 -3.42
N GLN A 75 1.36 12.77 -4.05
CA GLN A 75 0.90 13.98 -4.76
C GLN A 75 0.11 13.67 -6.03
N SER A 76 0.24 12.44 -6.56
CA SER A 76 -0.64 11.90 -7.60
C SER A 76 -1.78 11.02 -7.02
N LEU A 77 -1.81 10.78 -5.70
CA LEU A 77 -2.72 9.84 -5.02
C LEU A 77 -3.95 10.48 -4.39
N THR A 78 -4.07 11.80 -4.17
CA THR A 78 -5.29 12.36 -3.55
C THR A 78 -6.54 11.96 -4.35
N ASP A 79 -6.48 12.06 -5.68
CA ASP A 79 -7.55 11.59 -6.58
C ASP A 79 -7.77 10.07 -6.54
N GLN A 80 -6.71 9.27 -6.47
CA GLN A 80 -6.82 7.80 -6.46
C GLN A 80 -7.29 7.26 -5.10
N SER A 81 -6.86 7.87 -4.00
CA SER A 81 -7.28 7.58 -2.63
C SER A 81 -8.77 7.88 -2.44
N VAL A 82 -9.25 9.00 -3.02
CA VAL A 82 -10.68 9.33 -3.07
C VAL A 82 -11.45 8.30 -3.90
N ARG A 83 -10.89 7.79 -5.00
CA ARG A 83 -11.53 6.73 -5.80
C ARG A 83 -11.63 5.40 -5.04
N VAL A 84 -10.58 4.99 -4.36
CA VAL A 84 -10.56 3.76 -3.54
C VAL A 84 -11.49 3.90 -2.33
N LEU A 85 -11.50 5.06 -1.66
CA LEU A 85 -12.45 5.36 -0.60
C LEU A 85 -13.90 5.33 -1.10
N SER A 86 -14.18 5.95 -2.25
CA SER A 86 -15.50 5.94 -2.88
C SER A 86 -15.95 4.52 -3.22
N ARG A 87 -15.01 3.66 -3.63
CA ARG A 87 -15.29 2.25 -3.91
C ARG A 87 -15.58 1.45 -2.65
N ALA A 88 -14.82 1.66 -1.57
CA ALA A 88 -15.07 1.05 -0.27
C ALA A 88 -16.45 1.43 0.30
N ILE A 89 -16.86 2.70 0.12
CA ILE A 89 -18.19 3.19 0.50
C ILE A 89 -19.29 2.50 -0.33
N GLN A 90 -19.08 2.35 -1.64
CA GLN A 90 -20.04 1.68 -2.53
C GLN A 90 -20.20 0.19 -2.23
N GLU A 91 -19.14 -0.48 -1.77
CA GLU A 91 -19.17 -1.90 -1.42
C GLU A 91 -19.67 -2.15 0.02
N GLY A 92 -19.96 -1.09 0.79
CA GLY A 92 -20.54 -1.18 2.12
C GLY A 92 -19.54 -1.67 3.19
N ASP A 93 -18.24 -1.63 2.89
CA ASP A 93 -17.19 -2.00 3.84
C ASP A 93 -16.87 -0.82 4.75
N TRP A 94 -17.74 -0.63 5.74
CA TRP A 94 -17.68 0.49 6.67
C TRP A 94 -16.45 0.47 7.58
N GLU A 95 -15.85 -0.70 7.84
CA GLU A 95 -14.59 -0.79 8.60
C GLU A 95 -13.43 -0.27 7.75
N LEU A 96 -13.37 -0.64 6.48
CA LEU A 96 -12.39 -0.09 5.55
C LEU A 96 -12.54 1.43 5.39
N CYS A 97 -13.77 1.92 5.27
CA CYS A 97 -14.06 3.37 5.21
C CYS A 97 -13.56 4.09 6.46
N LYS A 98 -13.73 3.48 7.64
CA LYS A 98 -13.32 4.05 8.93
C LYS A 98 -11.80 4.10 9.07
N GLU A 99 -11.10 3.09 8.56
CA GLU A 99 -9.64 3.07 8.56
C GLU A 99 -9.05 4.05 7.54
N LEU A 100 -9.57 4.12 6.32
CA LEU A 100 -9.17 5.15 5.35
C LEU A 100 -9.47 6.55 5.89
N ALA A 101 -10.62 6.79 6.51
CA ALA A 101 -10.95 8.09 7.11
C ALA A 101 -10.01 8.46 8.26
N ARG A 102 -9.67 7.51 9.15
CA ARG A 102 -8.67 7.74 10.20
C ARG A 102 -7.28 7.99 9.64
N PHE A 103 -6.92 7.29 8.57
CA PHE A 103 -5.63 7.47 7.91
C PHE A 103 -5.54 8.84 7.23
N LEU A 104 -6.56 9.23 6.46
CA LEU A 104 -6.65 10.56 5.84
C LEU A 104 -6.63 11.66 6.92
N ALA A 105 -7.35 11.48 8.03
CA ALA A 105 -7.34 12.41 9.14
C ALA A 105 -5.99 12.47 9.88
N ALA A 106 -5.26 11.36 9.97
CA ALA A 106 -3.92 11.32 10.57
C ALA A 106 -2.85 11.94 9.66
N MET A 107 -3.08 11.98 8.34
CA MET A 107 -2.24 12.69 7.38
C MET A 107 -2.53 14.20 7.32
N ASP A 108 -3.69 14.63 7.80
CA ASP A 108 -4.11 16.03 7.77
C ASP A 108 -3.88 16.71 9.12
N GLU A 109 -2.64 17.11 9.40
CA GLU A 109 -2.35 18.04 10.51
C GLU A 109 -2.89 19.47 10.25
N THR A 110 -3.42 19.75 9.06
CA THR A 110 -3.89 21.09 8.60
C THR A 110 -5.42 21.26 8.51
N GLY A 111 -6.20 20.18 8.46
CA GLY A 111 -7.67 20.22 8.41
C GLY A 111 -8.30 20.74 7.10
N GLU A 112 -7.60 20.67 5.97
CA GLU A 112 -8.07 21.24 4.70
C GLU A 112 -8.55 20.19 3.68
N VAL A 113 -8.35 18.90 3.92
CA VAL A 113 -8.68 17.85 2.94
C VAL A 113 -10.15 17.39 3.03
N LEU A 114 -10.85 17.72 4.13
CA LEU A 114 -12.25 17.30 4.40
C LEU A 114 -13.29 18.44 4.33
N LYS A 115 -12.97 19.55 3.66
CA LYS A 115 -13.94 20.65 3.41
C LYS A 115 -14.77 20.43 2.16
#